data_AF-K0SVD1-F1
#
_entry.id   AF-K0SVD1-F1
#
_cell.length_a   1.000
_cell.length_b   1.000
_cell.length_c   1.000
_cell.angle_alpha   90.00
_cell.angle_beta   90.00
_cell.angle_gamma   90.00
#
_symmetry.space_group_name_H-M   'P 1'
#
loop_
_entity.id
_entity.type
_entity.pdbx_description
1 polymer ?
#
loop_
_entity_poly.entity_id
_entity_poly.type
_entity_poly.pdbx_seq_one_letter_code
_entity_poly.pdbx_strand_id
1 'polypeptide(L)'
;MSERMEPVDRPGNEPAGAPTQNDGAAVAGAEDRPAGEVARYLERLLNEGHERWEGHRCPICFLFIGLPTYKHTKQNPCCMKLVCNGCILAARQRGLSGCEFCRTPLPTDEASTLAMIQKRVSKGDADAMCNLGCKHYHGQLGLAKDVPRAVEMWMEAAELGSNDAHNSLGVTYYAGDGVQEDKPRGVRHWQEAAMKGHVESRHNLGLDAFKNGNCELAVQHWMISAKMGKEDSLNDIKKMFMEGQASKAQYAEALRGYGDAVEEMKSHQREEAKRLGV
;
A
#
# COMPACT_ATOMS: atom_id res chain seq x y z
N MET A 1 51.39 2.18 61.36
CA MET A 1 50.55 0.98 61.13
C MET A 1 49.91 1.20 59.75
N SER A 2 50.57 1.01 58.61
CA SER A 2 51.41 -0.09 58.10
C SER A 2 50.69 -1.44 58.08
N GLU A 3 50.15 -1.78 56.90
CA GLU A 3 49.88 -3.10 56.26
C GLU A 3 48.92 -2.77 55.08
N ARG A 4 49.25 -2.73 53.78
CA ARG A 4 50.02 -3.58 52.85
C ARG A 4 49.62 -5.06 52.87
N MET A 5 48.80 -5.46 51.89
CA MET A 5 49.01 -6.66 51.06
C MET A 5 48.06 -6.63 49.83
N GLU A 6 48.63 -6.62 48.62
CA GLU A 6 47.98 -7.00 47.35
C GLU A 6 48.07 -8.54 47.14
N PRO A 7 47.98 -9.11 45.92
CA PRO A 7 46.78 -9.47 45.14
C PRO A 7 46.74 -11.00 44.84
N VAL A 8 45.70 -11.48 44.15
CA VAL A 8 45.76 -12.79 43.45
C VAL A 8 45.23 -12.66 42.01
N ASP A 9 46.10 -13.03 41.08
CA ASP A 9 45.97 -13.09 39.63
C ASP A 9 45.28 -14.37 39.11
N ARG A 10 44.39 -14.18 38.10
CA ARG A 10 44.17 -14.92 36.81
C ARG A 10 43.99 -16.46 36.78
N PRO A 11 43.61 -17.10 35.63
CA PRO A 11 43.35 -16.63 34.24
C PRO A 11 41.91 -16.95 33.75
N GLY A 12 41.32 -16.41 32.68
CA GLY A 12 41.77 -16.23 31.29
C GLY A 12 41.02 -17.22 30.39
N ASN A 13 40.01 -16.74 29.64
CA ASN A 13 39.64 -17.24 28.30
C ASN A 13 38.51 -16.41 27.68
N GLU A 14 38.85 -15.66 26.63
CA GLU A 14 37.95 -15.41 25.50
C GLU A 14 37.88 -16.70 24.64
N PRO A 15 36.91 -16.87 23.72
CA PRO A 15 37.02 -16.19 22.42
C PRO A 15 35.71 -15.74 21.77
N ALA A 16 35.90 -14.87 20.75
CA ALA A 16 35.10 -14.65 19.55
C ALA A 16 33.70 -14.04 19.75
N GLY A 17 33.40 -12.80 19.35
CA GLY A 17 33.84 -12.15 18.12
C GLY A 17 32.92 -12.55 16.97
N ALA A 18 31.74 -11.91 16.87
CA ALA A 18 30.91 -11.92 15.67
C ALA A 18 30.35 -10.51 15.47
N PRO A 19 30.68 -9.82 14.36
CA PRO A 19 30.16 -8.49 14.08
C PRO A 19 28.79 -8.65 13.43
N THR A 20 27.72 -8.24 14.10
CA THR A 20 26.46 -8.00 13.40
C THR A 20 26.58 -6.65 12.70
N GLN A 21 27.00 -6.70 11.45
CA GLN A 21 26.76 -5.67 10.45
C GLN A 21 25.24 -5.45 10.40
N ASN A 22 24.78 -4.38 11.05
CA ASN A 22 23.45 -3.88 10.87
C ASN A 22 23.51 -3.02 9.60
N ASP A 23 23.40 -3.66 8.44
CA ASP A 23 23.18 -2.99 7.16
C ASP A 23 21.76 -2.42 7.19
N GLY A 24 21.61 -1.32 7.92
CA GLY A 24 20.56 -0.36 7.64
C GLY A 24 20.78 0.08 6.20
N ALA A 25 19.94 -0.43 5.30
CA ALA A 25 19.84 0.04 3.93
C ALA A 25 19.39 1.51 3.98
N ALA A 26 20.34 2.39 4.23
CA ALA A 26 20.26 3.78 3.88
C ALA A 26 19.89 3.81 2.39
N VAL A 27 18.80 4.50 2.09
CA VAL A 27 18.41 4.79 0.72
C VAL A 27 19.54 5.63 0.14
N ALA A 28 20.51 4.97 -0.48
CA ALA A 28 21.58 5.62 -1.21
C ALA A 28 20.92 6.48 -2.29
N GLY A 29 21.24 7.77 -2.29
CA GLY A 29 20.81 8.72 -3.31
C GLY A 29 21.09 8.13 -4.69
N ALA A 30 20.01 7.80 -5.40
CA ALA A 30 20.04 7.11 -6.68
C ALA A 30 20.24 8.09 -7.85
N GLU A 31 21.19 9.01 -7.73
CA GLU A 31 21.58 9.87 -8.85
C GLU A 31 22.60 9.20 -9.79
N ASP A 32 23.07 7.97 -9.46
CA ASP A 32 24.16 7.33 -10.21
C ASP A 32 24.00 5.79 -10.39
N ARG A 33 22.76 5.28 -10.58
CA ARG A 33 22.58 3.85 -10.91
C ARG A 33 23.00 3.58 -12.35
N PRO A 34 23.85 2.57 -12.63
CA PRO A 34 24.25 2.22 -13.99
C PRO A 34 23.03 1.94 -14.88
N ALA A 35 23.05 2.40 -16.13
CA ALA A 35 21.94 2.24 -17.07
C ALA A 35 21.48 0.77 -17.23
N GLY A 36 22.42 -0.18 -17.14
CA GLY A 36 22.12 -1.62 -17.18
C GLY A 36 21.40 -2.17 -15.94
N GLU A 37 21.46 -1.48 -14.80
CA GLU A 37 20.69 -1.84 -13.60
C GLU A 37 19.26 -1.29 -13.67
N VAL A 38 19.09 -0.07 -14.20
CA VAL A 38 17.78 0.52 -14.46
C VAL A 38 16.98 -0.32 -15.45
N ALA A 39 17.63 -0.77 -16.55
CA ALA A 39 16.99 -1.64 -17.53
C ALA A 39 16.51 -2.97 -16.91
N ARG A 40 17.36 -3.63 -16.11
CA ARG A 40 17.00 -4.86 -15.38
C ARG A 40 15.85 -4.64 -14.40
N TYR A 41 15.81 -3.49 -13.72
CA TYR A 41 14.72 -3.16 -12.81
C TYR A 41 13.39 -2.96 -13.54
N LEU A 42 13.39 -2.25 -14.68
CA LEU A 42 12.20 -2.06 -15.51
C LEU A 42 11.69 -3.38 -16.10
N GLU A 43 12.60 -4.27 -16.51
CA GLU A 43 12.24 -5.61 -16.95
C GLU A 43 11.58 -6.41 -15.82
N ARG A 44 12.16 -6.40 -14.61
CA ARG A 44 11.55 -7.03 -13.43
C ARG A 44 10.18 -6.43 -13.10
N LEU A 45 10.02 -5.10 -13.19
CA LEU A 45 8.76 -4.42 -12.92
C LEU A 45 7.62 -4.94 -13.79
N LEU A 46 7.89 -5.30 -15.05
CA LEU A 46 6.89 -5.87 -15.96
C LEU A 46 6.64 -7.37 -15.74
N ASN A 47 7.54 -8.07 -15.05
CA ASN A 47 7.45 -9.51 -14.79
C ASN A 47 7.04 -9.86 -13.36
N GLU A 48 7.10 -8.92 -12.42
CA GLU A 48 6.76 -9.09 -10.99
C GLU A 48 5.51 -8.29 -10.61
N GLY A 49 4.87 -8.62 -9.48
CA GLY A 49 3.71 -7.91 -8.94
C GLY A 49 2.44 -8.03 -9.80
N HIS A 50 2.25 -9.20 -10.42
CA HIS A 50 1.07 -9.56 -11.21
C HIS A 50 -0.10 -10.05 -10.35
N GLU A 51 0.19 -10.43 -9.12
CA GLU A 51 -0.82 -10.81 -8.12
C GLU A 51 -1.16 -9.61 -7.26
N ARG A 52 -2.45 -9.48 -6.94
CA ARG A 52 -2.93 -8.38 -6.11
C ARG A 52 -2.42 -8.53 -4.68
N TRP A 53 -1.93 -7.43 -4.11
CA TRP A 53 -1.42 -7.38 -2.74
C TRP A 53 -2.43 -7.92 -1.71
N GLU A 54 -1.97 -8.80 -0.81
CA GLU A 54 -2.80 -9.50 0.18
C GLU A 54 -3.52 -8.58 1.16
N GLY A 55 -2.98 -7.37 1.43
CA GLY A 55 -3.64 -6.38 2.28
C GLY A 55 -5.01 -5.92 1.78
N HIS A 56 -5.31 -6.16 0.50
CA HIS A 56 -6.63 -5.93 -0.08
C HIS A 56 -7.64 -7.06 0.14
N ARG A 57 -7.29 -8.13 0.86
CA ARG A 57 -8.23 -9.19 1.25
C ARG A 57 -8.97 -8.79 2.53
N CYS A 58 -10.27 -9.09 2.54
CA CYS A 58 -11.03 -9.00 3.78
C CYS A 58 -10.56 -10.12 4.72
N PRO A 59 -10.16 -9.84 5.98
CA PRO A 59 -9.59 -10.84 6.88
C PRO A 59 -10.64 -11.83 7.43
N ILE A 60 -11.92 -11.63 7.13
CA ILE A 60 -13.02 -12.49 7.59
C ILE A 60 -13.39 -13.52 6.52
N CYS A 61 -13.60 -13.08 5.27
CA CYS A 61 -13.95 -13.98 4.17
C CYS A 61 -12.75 -14.38 3.30
N PHE A 62 -11.57 -13.79 3.52
CA PHE A 62 -10.34 -14.01 2.75
C PHE A 62 -10.43 -13.68 1.25
N LEU A 63 -11.54 -13.13 0.77
CA LEU A 63 -11.72 -12.69 -0.61
C LEU A 63 -11.18 -11.28 -0.81
N PHE A 64 -10.59 -11.02 -1.97
CA PHE A 64 -10.21 -9.66 -2.39
C PHE A 64 -11.43 -8.74 -2.39
N ILE A 65 -11.25 -7.53 -1.90
CA ILE A 65 -12.28 -6.51 -1.85
C ILE A 65 -12.44 -5.85 -3.22
N GLY A 66 -13.67 -5.53 -3.64
CA GLY A 66 -13.95 -4.77 -4.87
C GLY A 66 -13.15 -3.46 -4.97
N LEU A 67 -12.74 -3.06 -6.18
CA LEU A 67 -12.09 -1.77 -6.41
C LEU A 67 -13.11 -0.69 -6.82
N PRO A 68 -12.95 0.57 -6.39
CA PRO A 68 -11.93 1.01 -5.42
C PRO A 68 -12.27 0.58 -3.99
N THR A 69 -11.24 0.14 -3.23
CA THR A 69 -11.41 -0.55 -1.93
C THR A 69 -12.19 0.26 -0.88
N TYR A 70 -12.00 1.58 -0.84
CA TYR A 70 -12.64 2.46 0.14
C TYR A 70 -14.17 2.52 0.00
N LYS A 71 -14.75 2.20 -1.18
CA LYS A 71 -16.21 2.15 -1.38
C LYS A 71 -16.84 0.87 -0.83
N HIS A 72 -16.04 -0.17 -0.60
CA HIS A 72 -16.51 -1.52 -0.29
C HIS A 72 -16.02 -2.02 1.07
N THR A 73 -15.39 -1.15 1.87
CA THR A 73 -14.78 -1.52 3.14
C THR A 73 -14.92 -0.44 4.20
N LYS A 74 -14.65 -0.87 5.43
CA LYS A 74 -14.31 -0.01 6.55
C LYS A 74 -12.94 -0.42 7.11
N GLN A 75 -12.05 0.54 7.27
CA GLN A 75 -10.83 0.35 8.06
C GLN A 75 -11.16 0.52 9.55
N ASN A 76 -10.83 -0.49 10.36
CA ASN A 76 -11.11 -0.47 11.78
C ASN A 76 -9.95 0.14 12.59
N PRO A 77 -10.16 1.23 13.35
CA PRO A 77 -9.08 1.91 14.06
C PRO A 77 -8.40 1.06 15.15
N CYS A 78 -9.08 0.04 15.68
CA CYS A 78 -8.50 -0.87 16.70
C CYS A 78 -7.35 -1.73 16.16
N CYS A 79 -7.36 -2.06 14.87
CA CYS A 79 -6.52 -3.12 14.31
C CYS A 79 -6.01 -2.86 12.90
N MET A 80 -6.35 -1.70 12.32
CA MET A 80 -6.08 -1.30 10.94
C MET A 80 -6.62 -2.24 9.85
N LYS A 81 -7.41 -3.26 10.20
CA LYS A 81 -7.94 -4.19 9.21
C LYS A 81 -9.09 -3.60 8.39
N LEU A 82 -9.02 -3.82 7.08
CA LEU A 82 -10.06 -3.53 6.10
C LEU A 82 -11.07 -4.66 6.07
N VAL A 83 -12.28 -4.41 6.57
CA VAL A 83 -13.38 -5.39 6.52
C VAL A 83 -14.35 -4.97 5.44
N CYS A 84 -14.73 -5.91 4.56
CA CYS A 84 -15.69 -5.61 3.49
C CYS A 84 -17.12 -5.40 4.02
N ASN A 85 -17.90 -4.56 3.34
CA ASN A 85 -19.28 -4.22 3.76
C ASN A 85 -20.17 -5.45 3.96
N GLY A 86 -19.98 -6.51 3.16
CA GLY A 86 -20.70 -7.77 3.34
C GLY A 86 -20.41 -8.46 4.67
N CYS A 87 -19.15 -8.54 5.08
CA CYS A 87 -18.79 -9.11 6.39
C CYS A 87 -19.26 -8.21 7.53
N ILE A 88 -19.28 -6.89 7.34
CA ILE A 88 -19.82 -5.92 8.30
C ILE A 88 -21.31 -6.14 8.52
N LEU A 89 -22.09 -6.20 7.43
CA LEU A 89 -23.52 -6.48 7.48
C LEU A 89 -23.79 -7.82 8.18
N ALA A 90 -23.10 -8.88 7.77
CA ALA A 90 -23.26 -10.22 8.32
C ALA A 90 -22.91 -10.30 9.82
N ALA A 91 -21.96 -9.50 10.30
CA ALA A 91 -21.62 -9.40 11.71
C ALA A 91 -22.71 -8.66 12.51
N ARG A 92 -23.22 -7.54 11.98
CA ARG A 92 -24.30 -6.76 12.60
C ARG A 92 -25.61 -7.54 12.69
N GLN A 93 -25.98 -8.29 11.66
CA GLN A 93 -27.16 -9.18 11.67
C GLN A 93 -27.08 -10.25 12.77
N ARG A 94 -25.87 -10.61 13.20
CA ARG A 94 -25.62 -11.55 14.31
C ARG A 94 -25.54 -10.86 15.68
N GLY A 95 -25.87 -9.56 15.76
CA GLY A 95 -25.86 -8.80 17.01
C GLY A 95 -24.48 -8.33 17.47
N LEU A 96 -23.46 -8.34 16.61
CA LEU A 96 -22.15 -7.80 16.98
C LEU A 96 -22.17 -6.26 16.97
N SER A 97 -21.78 -5.66 18.11
CA SER A 97 -21.68 -4.20 18.31
C SER A 97 -20.25 -3.64 18.28
N GLY A 98 -19.23 -4.51 18.28
CA GLY A 98 -17.81 -4.14 18.21
C GLY A 98 -17.21 -4.32 16.82
N CYS A 99 -15.90 -4.13 16.71
CA CYS A 99 -15.16 -4.43 15.49
C CYS A 99 -15.35 -5.89 15.06
N GLU A 100 -15.60 -6.09 13.78
CA GLU A 100 -15.93 -7.36 13.17
C GLU A 100 -14.77 -8.36 13.21
N PHE A 101 -13.55 -7.83 13.32
CA PHE A 101 -12.32 -8.60 13.40
C PHE A 101 -11.83 -8.75 14.84
N CYS A 102 -11.53 -7.62 15.50
CA CYS A 102 -10.85 -7.60 16.80
C CYS A 102 -11.80 -7.63 18.01
N ARG A 103 -13.13 -7.49 17.81
CA ARG A 103 -14.18 -7.36 18.83
C ARG A 103 -14.08 -6.15 19.77
N THR A 104 -13.02 -5.34 19.70
CA THR A 104 -12.91 -4.07 20.42
C THR A 104 -14.13 -3.18 20.14
N PRO A 105 -14.71 -2.53 21.16
CA PRO A 105 -15.78 -1.56 20.97
C PRO A 105 -15.42 -0.50 19.92
N LEU A 106 -16.39 -0.13 19.09
CA LEU A 106 -16.19 0.91 18.10
C LEU A 106 -16.04 2.28 18.79
N PRO A 107 -15.12 3.15 18.35
CA PRO A 107 -15.03 4.50 18.88
C PRO A 107 -16.29 5.29 18.55
N THR A 108 -16.73 6.13 19.49
CA THR A 108 -17.95 6.94 19.39
C THR A 108 -17.70 8.34 18.85
N ASP A 109 -16.45 8.78 18.85
CA ASP A 109 -16.03 10.13 18.49
C ASP A 109 -14.65 10.13 17.81
N GLU A 110 -14.30 11.28 17.23
CA GLU A 110 -13.04 11.48 16.51
C GLU A 110 -11.82 11.37 17.43
N ALA A 111 -11.90 11.88 18.66
CA ALA A 111 -10.80 11.85 19.62
C ALA A 111 -10.43 10.41 20.02
N SER A 112 -11.45 9.58 20.28
CA SER A 112 -11.30 8.16 20.56
C SER A 112 -10.76 7.40 19.35
N THR A 113 -11.20 7.75 18.14
CA THR A 113 -10.67 7.19 16.89
C THR A 113 -9.18 7.52 16.73
N LEU A 114 -8.81 8.78 16.91
CA LEU A 114 -7.43 9.25 16.83
C LEU A 114 -6.54 8.57 17.87
N ALA A 115 -6.99 8.46 19.12
CA ALA A 115 -6.26 7.79 20.19
C ALA A 115 -5.99 6.32 19.87
N MET A 116 -6.96 5.61 19.28
CA MET A 116 -6.76 4.23 18.83
C MET A 116 -5.71 4.13 17.72
N ILE A 117 -5.75 5.02 16.72
CA ILE A 117 -4.77 5.07 15.63
C ILE A 117 -3.37 5.36 16.19
N GLN A 118 -3.22 6.38 17.04
CA GLN A 118 -1.95 6.73 17.67
C GLN A 118 -1.35 5.59 18.50
N LYS A 119 -2.20 4.80 19.18
CA LYS A 119 -1.77 3.60 19.91
C LYS A 119 -1.22 2.49 18.98
N ARG A 120 -1.64 2.45 17.72
CA ARG A 120 -1.10 1.52 16.72
C ARG A 120 0.19 2.07 16.13
N VAL A 121 0.23 3.37 15.85
CA VAL A 121 1.46 4.07 15.42
C VAL A 121 2.59 3.90 16.42
N SER A 122 2.32 4.06 17.73
CA SER A 122 3.35 3.87 18.77
C SER A 122 3.86 2.43 18.91
N LYS A 123 3.22 1.48 18.23
CA LYS A 123 3.64 0.07 18.14
C LYS A 123 4.30 -0.26 16.79
N GLY A 124 4.56 0.73 15.94
CA GLY A 124 5.18 0.52 14.63
C GLY A 124 4.24 -0.08 13.59
N ASP A 125 2.93 0.10 13.71
CA ASP A 125 1.97 -0.37 12.70
C ASP A 125 2.03 0.54 11.46
N ALA A 126 2.61 0.04 10.37
CA ALA A 126 2.80 0.78 9.12
C ALA A 126 1.49 1.28 8.50
N ASP A 127 0.42 0.48 8.56
CA ASP A 127 -0.90 0.86 8.03
C ASP A 127 -1.52 1.98 8.88
N ALA A 128 -1.26 1.96 10.19
CA ALA A 128 -1.70 3.04 11.09
C ALA A 128 -0.94 4.34 10.85
N MET A 129 0.38 4.27 10.61
CA MET A 129 1.19 5.42 10.24
C MET A 129 0.71 6.02 8.93
N CYS A 130 0.47 5.18 7.92
CA CYS A 130 -0.09 5.62 6.66
C CYS A 130 -1.46 6.28 6.84
N ASN A 131 -2.36 5.65 7.62
CA ASN A 131 -3.69 6.21 7.89
C ASN A 131 -3.62 7.55 8.62
N LEU A 132 -2.77 7.68 9.65
CA LEU A 132 -2.60 8.94 10.40
C LEU A 132 -1.97 10.03 9.52
N GLY A 133 -1.03 9.67 8.64
CA GLY A 133 -0.51 10.54 7.59
C GLY A 133 -1.63 11.11 6.72
N CYS A 134 -2.55 10.26 6.25
CA CYS A 134 -3.73 10.71 5.51
C CYS A 134 -4.64 11.64 6.33
N LYS A 135 -4.77 11.43 7.65
CA LYS A 135 -5.56 12.31 8.52
C LYS A 135 -4.91 13.70 8.65
N HIS A 136 -3.58 13.76 8.78
CA HIS A 136 -2.85 15.03 8.74
C HIS A 136 -2.97 15.72 7.37
N TYR A 137 -2.86 14.98 6.27
CA TYR A 137 -2.96 15.54 4.92
C TYR A 137 -4.30 16.23 4.65
N HIS A 138 -5.40 15.66 5.18
CA HIS A 138 -6.75 16.18 4.96
C HIS A 138 -7.30 17.04 6.11
N GLY A 139 -6.60 17.14 7.24
CA GLY A 139 -7.11 17.83 8.44
C GLY A 139 -8.36 17.16 9.02
N GLN A 140 -8.30 15.84 9.22
CA GLN A 140 -9.41 15.02 9.73
C GLN A 140 -9.19 14.61 11.20
N LEU A 141 -10.25 14.15 11.89
CA LEU A 141 -10.21 13.74 13.30
C LEU A 141 -9.79 14.88 14.26
N GLY A 142 -10.25 16.10 13.98
CA GLY A 142 -9.87 17.30 14.73
C GLY A 142 -8.40 17.75 14.55
N LEU A 143 -7.64 17.15 13.63
CA LEU A 143 -6.28 17.57 13.31
C LEU A 143 -6.27 18.74 12.33
N ALA A 144 -5.32 19.67 12.50
CA ALA A 144 -5.03 20.66 11.47
C ALA A 144 -4.41 19.97 10.24
N LYS A 145 -4.70 20.51 9.05
CA LYS A 145 -4.05 20.07 7.81
C LYS A 145 -2.54 20.35 7.89
N ASP A 146 -1.75 19.31 7.68
CA ASP A 146 -0.28 19.36 7.74
C ASP A 146 0.31 18.35 6.73
N VAL A 147 0.64 18.84 5.53
CA VAL A 147 1.16 18.00 4.44
C VAL A 147 2.61 17.55 4.68
N PRO A 148 3.55 18.41 5.12
CA PRO A 148 4.91 17.96 5.44
C PRO A 148 4.92 16.81 6.46
N ARG A 149 4.13 16.91 7.53
CA ARG A 149 3.99 15.83 8.50
C ARG A 149 3.39 14.57 7.90
N ALA A 150 2.40 14.69 7.02
CA ALA A 150 1.83 13.52 6.33
C ALA A 150 2.89 12.79 5.49
N VAL A 151 3.75 13.54 4.78
CA VAL A 151 4.83 12.99 3.97
C VAL A 151 5.88 12.29 4.82
N GLU A 152 6.30 12.86 5.95
CA GLU A 152 7.19 12.21 6.92
C GLU A 152 6.62 10.86 7.38
N MET A 153 5.35 10.86 7.79
CA MET A 153 4.67 9.64 8.24
C MET A 153 4.53 8.59 7.13
N TRP A 154 4.28 9.00 5.89
CA TRP A 154 4.23 8.07 4.76
C TRP A 154 5.61 7.52 4.41
N MET A 155 6.69 8.30 4.53
CA MET A 155 8.05 7.77 4.33
C MET A 155 8.36 6.69 5.37
N GLU A 156 8.09 6.93 6.65
CA GLU A 156 8.29 5.94 7.71
C GLU A 156 7.42 4.68 7.48
N ALA A 157 6.15 4.87 7.11
CA ALA A 157 5.25 3.75 6.81
C ALA A 157 5.73 2.94 5.59
N ALA A 158 6.26 3.59 4.56
CA ALA A 158 6.80 2.94 3.37
C ALA A 158 8.06 2.11 3.69
N GLU A 159 8.95 2.64 4.53
CA GLU A 159 10.13 1.91 5.04
C GLU A 159 9.72 0.66 5.84
N LEU A 160 8.61 0.73 6.57
CA LEU A 160 8.00 -0.42 7.27
C LEU A 160 7.18 -1.34 6.35
N GLY A 161 7.12 -1.05 5.05
CA GLY A 161 6.54 -1.91 4.02
C GLY A 161 5.10 -1.59 3.61
N SER A 162 4.55 -0.43 3.98
CA SER A 162 3.20 -0.02 3.56
C SER A 162 3.17 0.36 2.08
N ASN A 163 2.46 -0.44 1.28
CA ASN A 163 2.26 -0.16 -0.15
C ASN A 163 1.33 1.03 -0.40
N ASP A 164 0.35 1.26 0.47
CA ASP A 164 -0.53 2.42 0.43
C ASP A 164 0.25 3.73 0.68
N ALA A 165 1.27 3.67 1.55
CA ALA A 165 2.15 4.80 1.81
C ALA A 165 3.03 5.14 0.60
N HIS A 166 3.65 4.13 -0.03
CA HIS A 166 4.34 4.30 -1.31
C HIS A 166 3.41 4.91 -2.37
N ASN A 167 2.16 4.46 -2.46
CA ASN A 167 1.22 5.03 -3.41
C ASN A 167 0.92 6.52 -3.12
N SER A 168 0.70 6.86 -1.85
CA SER A 168 0.43 8.22 -1.39
C SER A 168 1.61 9.15 -1.69
N LEU A 169 2.84 8.74 -1.36
CA LEU A 169 4.07 9.45 -1.71
C LEU A 169 4.21 9.62 -3.23
N GLY A 170 3.90 8.56 -3.97
CA GLY A 170 3.92 8.58 -5.43
C GLY A 170 3.03 9.69 -6.00
N VAL A 171 1.78 9.76 -5.54
CA VAL A 171 0.82 10.79 -5.95
C VAL A 171 1.28 12.19 -5.53
N THR A 172 1.69 12.35 -4.26
CA THR A 172 2.05 13.66 -3.70
C THR A 172 3.28 14.26 -4.38
N TYR A 173 4.35 13.50 -4.59
CA TYR A 173 5.52 13.99 -5.33
C TYR A 173 5.23 14.23 -6.81
N TYR A 174 4.41 13.37 -7.44
CA TYR A 174 4.06 13.52 -8.85
C TYR A 174 3.25 14.79 -9.13
N ALA A 175 2.33 15.15 -8.23
CA ALA A 175 1.47 16.32 -8.37
C ALA A 175 2.06 17.60 -7.75
N GLY A 176 3.05 17.49 -6.85
CA GLY A 176 3.55 18.62 -6.07
C GLY A 176 2.52 19.22 -5.10
N ASP A 177 1.58 18.41 -4.59
CA ASP A 177 0.56 18.91 -3.65
C ASP A 177 1.15 19.04 -2.24
N GLY A 178 1.44 20.28 -1.83
CA GLY A 178 2.00 20.61 -0.53
C GLY A 178 3.47 20.23 -0.34
N VAL A 179 4.14 19.78 -1.41
CA VAL A 179 5.61 19.58 -1.51
C VAL A 179 6.09 20.03 -2.88
N GLN A 180 7.41 20.19 -3.06
CA GLN A 180 7.97 20.43 -4.38
C GLN A 180 7.69 19.24 -5.31
N GLU A 181 7.20 19.52 -6.52
CA GLU A 181 6.98 18.49 -7.54
C GLU A 181 8.30 17.77 -7.87
N ASP A 182 8.26 16.44 -7.83
CA ASP A 182 9.34 15.54 -8.20
C ASP A 182 8.73 14.27 -8.82
N LYS A 183 8.36 14.35 -10.10
CA LYS A 183 7.75 13.24 -10.83
C LYS A 183 8.62 11.97 -10.82
N PRO A 184 9.94 12.02 -11.06
CA PRO A 184 10.79 10.83 -10.97
C PRO A 184 10.75 10.16 -9.61
N ARG A 185 10.76 10.92 -8.51
CA ARG A 185 10.60 10.36 -7.16
C ARG A 185 9.21 9.74 -6.96
N GLY A 186 8.16 10.40 -7.42
CA GLY A 186 6.80 9.86 -7.37
C GLY A 186 6.68 8.52 -8.10
N VAL A 187 7.23 8.44 -9.32
CA VAL A 187 7.26 7.23 -10.14
C VAL A 187 8.01 6.11 -9.43
N ARG A 188 9.16 6.38 -8.79
CA ARG A 188 9.91 5.35 -8.04
C ARG A 188 9.07 4.71 -6.93
N HIS A 189 8.34 5.50 -6.15
CA HIS A 189 7.47 4.93 -5.11
C HIS A 189 6.32 4.10 -5.71
N TRP A 190 5.75 4.52 -6.85
CA TRP A 190 4.78 3.68 -7.56
C TRP A 190 5.39 2.37 -8.07
N GLN A 191 6.63 2.37 -8.55
CA GLN A 191 7.33 1.14 -8.97
C GLN A 191 7.51 0.17 -7.80
N GLU A 192 7.95 0.67 -6.64
CA GLU A 192 8.10 -0.14 -5.41
C GLU A 192 6.79 -0.80 -4.97
N ALA A 193 5.70 -0.05 -4.94
CA ALA A 193 4.38 -0.57 -4.59
C ALA A 193 3.84 -1.54 -5.67
N ALA A 194 4.03 -1.20 -6.95
CA ALA A 194 3.54 -2.00 -8.06
C ALA A 194 4.20 -3.38 -8.08
N MET A 195 5.52 -3.49 -7.87
CA MET A 195 6.23 -4.77 -7.75
C MET A 195 5.67 -5.67 -6.64
N LYS A 196 5.07 -5.09 -5.60
CA LYS A 196 4.40 -5.79 -4.49
C LYS A 196 2.90 -6.03 -4.73
N GLY A 197 2.41 -5.79 -5.95
CA GLY A 197 1.01 -6.06 -6.33
C GLY A 197 0.03 -4.92 -6.00
N HIS A 198 0.52 -3.69 -5.77
CA HIS A 198 -0.35 -2.56 -5.50
C HIS A 198 -1.01 -2.04 -6.80
N VAL A 199 -2.34 -2.18 -6.87
CA VAL A 199 -3.10 -2.03 -8.10
C VAL A 199 -3.15 -0.58 -8.60
N GLU A 200 -3.40 0.38 -7.71
CA GLU A 200 -3.48 1.81 -8.09
C GLU A 200 -2.12 2.33 -8.56
N SER A 201 -1.03 1.93 -7.90
CA SER A 201 0.31 2.34 -8.31
C SER A 201 0.68 1.77 -9.68
N ARG A 202 0.30 0.52 -9.97
CA ARG A 202 0.46 -0.08 -11.30
C ARG A 202 -0.31 0.70 -12.37
N HIS A 203 -1.54 1.10 -12.08
CA HIS A 203 -2.34 1.93 -12.99
C HIS A 203 -1.72 3.31 -13.21
N ASN A 204 -1.21 3.95 -12.15
CA ASN A 204 -0.53 5.24 -12.22
C ASN A 204 0.75 5.19 -13.08
N LEU A 205 1.50 4.08 -13.04
CA LEU A 205 2.63 3.88 -13.95
C LEU A 205 2.18 3.82 -15.42
N GLY A 206 1.03 3.20 -15.70
CA GLY A 206 0.45 3.22 -17.05
C GLY A 206 0.06 4.63 -17.50
N LEU A 207 -0.55 5.42 -16.60
CA LEU A 207 -0.88 6.82 -16.87
C LEU A 207 0.38 7.67 -17.12
N ASP A 208 1.44 7.48 -16.34
CA ASP A 208 2.71 8.18 -16.54
C ASP A 208 3.36 7.80 -17.88
N ALA A 209 3.46 6.51 -18.19
CA ALA A 209 3.99 6.03 -19.47
C ALA A 209 3.22 6.62 -20.66
N PHE A 210 1.88 6.67 -20.56
CA PHE A 210 1.03 7.26 -21.59
C PHE A 210 1.29 8.76 -21.77
N LYS A 211 1.38 9.53 -20.66
CA LYS A 211 1.71 10.97 -20.71
C LYS A 211 3.07 11.24 -21.34
N ASN A 212 4.02 10.33 -21.16
CA ASN A 212 5.35 10.39 -21.77
C ASN A 212 5.37 9.85 -23.21
N GLY A 213 4.22 9.51 -23.80
CA GLY A 213 4.07 9.03 -25.17
C GLY A 213 4.37 7.55 -25.38
N ASN A 214 4.73 6.80 -24.32
CA ASN A 214 5.01 5.38 -24.40
C ASN A 214 3.73 4.54 -24.25
N CYS A 215 2.97 4.48 -25.34
CA CYS A 215 1.69 3.80 -25.41
C CYS A 215 1.80 2.28 -25.17
N GLU A 216 2.88 1.66 -25.67
CA GLU A 216 3.11 0.22 -25.49
C GLU A 216 3.31 -0.13 -24.01
N LEU A 217 4.20 0.61 -23.33
CA LEU A 217 4.44 0.42 -21.90
C LEU A 217 3.19 0.73 -21.05
N ALA A 218 2.43 1.75 -21.44
CA ALA A 218 1.17 2.08 -20.76
C ALA A 218 0.18 0.90 -20.80
N VAL A 219 -0.02 0.31 -21.99
CA VAL A 219 -0.87 -0.88 -22.16
C VAL A 219 -0.36 -2.06 -21.33
N GLN A 220 0.95 -2.30 -21.29
CA GLN A 220 1.52 -3.37 -20.46
C GLN A 220 1.20 -3.19 -18.97
N HIS A 221 1.40 -1.98 -18.42
CA HIS A 221 1.04 -1.69 -17.04
C HIS A 221 -0.46 -1.84 -16.77
N TRP A 222 -1.30 -1.31 -17.66
CA TRP A 222 -2.74 -1.40 -17.53
C TRP A 222 -3.26 -2.83 -17.68
N MET A 223 -2.63 -3.70 -18.46
CA MET A 223 -3.01 -5.11 -18.57
C MET A 223 -2.82 -5.81 -17.23
N ILE A 224 -1.69 -5.54 -16.55
CA ILE A 224 -1.39 -6.08 -15.22
C ILE A 224 -2.41 -5.58 -14.19
N SER A 225 -2.69 -4.27 -14.13
CA SER A 225 -3.68 -3.75 -13.18
C SER A 225 -5.12 -4.14 -13.50
N ALA A 226 -5.50 -4.27 -14.77
CA ALA A 226 -6.81 -4.79 -15.18
C ALA A 226 -6.99 -6.24 -14.74
N LYS A 227 -5.95 -7.08 -14.88
CA LYS A 227 -5.94 -8.46 -14.33
C LYS A 227 -6.08 -8.51 -12.80
N MET A 228 -5.75 -7.42 -12.09
CA MET A 228 -5.99 -7.29 -10.65
C MET A 228 -7.35 -6.65 -10.30
N GLY A 229 -8.21 -6.42 -11.30
CA GLY A 229 -9.58 -5.91 -11.13
C GLY A 229 -9.73 -4.39 -11.25
N LYS A 230 -8.74 -3.64 -11.78
CA LYS A 230 -8.85 -2.18 -11.97
C LYS A 230 -9.62 -1.85 -13.25
N GLU A 231 -10.88 -1.48 -13.09
CA GLU A 231 -11.77 -1.12 -14.21
C GLU A 231 -11.25 0.06 -15.03
N ASP A 232 -10.67 1.09 -14.39
CA ASP A 232 -10.12 2.25 -15.10
C ASP A 232 -9.01 1.85 -16.09
N SER A 233 -8.16 0.89 -15.72
CA SER A 233 -7.12 0.37 -16.60
C SER A 233 -7.70 -0.38 -17.81
N LEU A 234 -8.77 -1.13 -17.61
CA LEU A 234 -9.49 -1.79 -18.71
C LEU A 234 -10.11 -0.75 -19.66
N ASN A 235 -10.69 0.32 -19.11
CA ASN A 235 -11.27 1.42 -19.89
C ASN A 235 -10.20 2.19 -20.67
N ASP A 236 -9.02 2.40 -20.08
CA ASP A 236 -7.89 3.02 -20.78
C ASP A 236 -7.41 2.14 -21.94
N ILE A 237 -7.24 0.82 -21.73
CA ILE A 237 -6.87 -0.11 -22.82
C ILE A 237 -7.95 -0.11 -23.92
N LYS A 238 -9.23 -0.07 -23.56
CA LYS A 238 -10.33 0.04 -24.52
C LYS A 238 -10.19 1.30 -25.37
N LYS A 239 -9.85 2.44 -24.76
CA LYS A 239 -9.59 3.68 -25.47
C LYS A 239 -8.40 3.55 -26.43
N MET A 240 -7.26 3.02 -25.96
CA MET A 240 -6.08 2.76 -26.79
C MET A 240 -6.38 1.85 -27.98
N PHE A 241 -7.25 0.85 -27.79
CA PHE A 241 -7.68 -0.04 -28.87
C PHE A 241 -8.51 0.71 -29.93
N MET A 242 -9.43 1.58 -29.52
CA MET A 242 -10.22 2.40 -30.45
C MET A 242 -9.35 3.39 -31.24
N GLU A 243 -8.24 3.85 -30.64
CA GLU A 243 -7.27 4.75 -31.26
C GLU A 243 -6.22 4.01 -32.12
N GLY A 244 -6.27 2.68 -32.18
CA GLY A 244 -5.35 1.84 -32.97
C GLY A 244 -3.97 1.65 -32.33
N GLN A 245 -3.80 2.06 -31.08
CA GLN A 245 -2.55 1.97 -30.33
C GLN A 245 -2.43 0.68 -29.51
N ALA A 246 -3.55 0.03 -29.18
CA ALA A 246 -3.58 -1.31 -28.62
C ALA A 246 -4.17 -2.31 -29.62
N SER A 247 -3.68 -3.56 -29.58
CA SER A 247 -4.21 -4.64 -30.42
C SER A 247 -5.50 -5.22 -29.88
N LYS A 248 -6.28 -5.86 -30.77
CA LYS A 248 -7.47 -6.63 -30.39
C LYS A 248 -7.15 -7.74 -29.37
N ALA A 249 -5.97 -8.36 -29.49
CA ALA A 249 -5.53 -9.42 -28.59
C ALA A 249 -5.30 -8.89 -27.17
N GLN A 250 -4.60 -7.76 -27.03
CA GLN A 250 -4.35 -7.11 -25.74
C GLN A 250 -5.65 -6.71 -25.05
N TYR A 251 -6.59 -6.09 -25.78
CA TYR A 251 -7.88 -5.72 -25.19
C TYR A 251 -8.70 -6.95 -24.77
N ALA A 252 -8.73 -8.01 -25.59
CA ALA A 252 -9.42 -9.24 -25.24
C ALA A 252 -8.79 -9.95 -24.03
N GLU A 253 -7.48 -9.91 -23.87
CA GLU A 253 -6.78 -10.44 -22.70
C GLU A 253 -7.08 -9.62 -21.44
N ALA A 254 -7.02 -8.29 -21.51
CA ALA A 254 -7.37 -7.42 -20.41
C ALA A 254 -8.82 -7.62 -19.95
N LEU A 255 -9.76 -7.78 -20.88
CA LEU A 255 -11.16 -8.10 -20.58
C LEU A 255 -11.31 -9.43 -19.83
N ARG A 256 -10.59 -10.48 -20.25
CA ARG A 256 -10.62 -11.78 -19.56
C ARG A 256 -10.04 -11.68 -18.15
N GLY A 257 -8.85 -11.11 -18.01
CA GLY A 257 -8.20 -10.97 -16.70
C GLY A 257 -9.02 -10.13 -15.72
N TYR A 258 -9.64 -9.04 -16.20
CA TYR A 258 -10.57 -8.26 -15.38
C TYR A 258 -11.81 -9.08 -14.98
N GLY A 259 -12.39 -9.84 -15.91
CA GLY A 259 -13.51 -10.73 -15.63
C GLY A 259 -13.19 -11.74 -14.54
N ASP A 260 -12.06 -12.43 -14.65
CA ASP A 260 -11.58 -13.41 -13.66
C ASP A 260 -11.43 -12.75 -12.27
N ALA A 261 -10.81 -11.57 -12.20
CA ALA A 261 -10.67 -10.83 -10.95
C ALA A 261 -12.03 -10.43 -10.34
N VAL A 262 -12.99 -10.00 -11.16
CA VAL A 262 -14.36 -9.68 -10.70
C VAL A 262 -15.05 -10.92 -10.12
N GLU A 263 -14.90 -12.08 -10.76
CA GLU A 263 -15.44 -13.34 -10.24
C GLU A 263 -14.81 -13.72 -8.89
N GLU A 264 -13.48 -13.60 -8.75
CA GLU A 264 -12.77 -13.85 -7.47
C GLU A 264 -13.22 -12.91 -6.33
N MET A 265 -13.72 -11.72 -6.65
CA MET A 265 -14.20 -10.75 -5.67
C MET A 265 -15.68 -10.96 -5.27
N LYS A 266 -16.42 -11.87 -5.91
CA LYS A 266 -17.84 -12.09 -5.61
C LYS A 266 -18.05 -12.69 -4.22
N SER A 267 -19.08 -12.21 -3.53
CA SER A 267 -19.50 -12.72 -2.24
C SER A 267 -20.98 -12.50 -2.04
N HIS A 268 -21.70 -13.54 -1.63
CA HIS A 268 -23.13 -13.45 -1.33
C HIS A 268 -23.43 -12.31 -0.35
N GLN A 269 -22.63 -12.17 0.71
CA GLN A 269 -22.81 -11.12 1.71
C GLN A 269 -22.57 -9.72 1.14
N ARG A 270 -21.65 -9.56 0.18
CA ARG A 270 -21.42 -8.27 -0.48
C ARG A 270 -22.56 -7.90 -1.42
N GLU A 271 -23.12 -8.87 -2.14
CA GLU A 271 -24.33 -8.64 -2.96
C GLU A 271 -25.54 -8.30 -2.10
N GLU A 272 -25.68 -8.93 -0.94
CA GLU A 272 -26.70 -8.57 0.04
C GLU A 272 -26.51 -7.16 0.59
N ALA A 273 -25.30 -6.78 0.99
CA ALA A 273 -24.99 -5.41 1.44
C ALA A 273 -25.32 -4.38 0.36
N LYS A 274 -24.93 -4.64 -0.89
CA LYS A 274 -25.25 -3.78 -2.03
C LYS A 274 -26.77 -3.65 -2.24
N ARG A 275 -27.54 -4.74 -2.17
CA ARG A 275 -29.02 -4.71 -2.27
C ARG A 275 -29.67 -3.87 -1.18
N LEU A 276 -29.07 -3.82 0.02
CA LEU A 276 -29.56 -3.06 1.16
C LEU A 276 -29.00 -1.63 1.23
N GLY A 277 -28.11 -1.23 0.32
CA GLY A 277 -27.49 0.09 0.30
C GLY A 277 -26.46 0.32 1.40
N VAL A 278 -25.77 -0.74 1.85
CA VAL A 278 -24.78 -0.75 2.94
C VAL A 278 -23.35 -0.91 2.41
#